data_AF-C9ZEY1-F1
#
_entry.id   AF-C9ZEY1-F1
#
_cell.length_a   1.000
_cell.length_b   1.000
_cell.length_c   1.000
_cell.angle_alpha   90.00
_cell.angle_beta   90.00
_cell.angle_gamma   90.00
#
_symmetry.space_group_name_H-M   'P 1'
#
loop_
_entity.id
_entity.type
_entity.pdbx_description
1 polymer ?
#
loop_
_entity_poly.entity_id
_entity_poly.type
_entity_poly.pdbx_seq_one_letter_code
_entity_poly.pdbx_strand_id
1 'polypeptide(L)'
;MTTLFTPAEVRNAVELLASRSLIRLITEIDDNGAIPHRRLAGTLPDLSAHQLRRAAEAARAHGLVRTAPGTGLELTESGSELADLYDTAARWARRHAFPTPVCEFSSRVRHVLDLLAPSLATERADGLPRPSAARLLSDEAEAALVRPRTLLIQWLAGNPQITRVSEPEPAA
;
A
#
# COMPACT_ATOMS: atom_id res chain seq x y z
N MET A 1 4.75 -7.47 -20.84
CA MET A 1 5.85 -8.08 -20.07
C MET A 1 5.47 -8.00 -18.61
N THR A 2 5.34 -9.12 -17.91
CA THR A 2 5.01 -9.16 -16.48
C THR A 2 6.31 -8.94 -15.70
N THR A 3 6.51 -7.75 -15.13
CA THR A 3 7.64 -7.49 -14.24
C THR A 3 7.40 -8.29 -12.97
N LEU A 4 8.31 -9.22 -12.67
CA LEU A 4 8.26 -10.02 -11.45
C LEU A 4 9.39 -9.56 -10.53
N PHE A 5 9.09 -9.43 -9.25
CA PHE A 5 10.02 -8.91 -8.24
C PHE A 5 10.67 -10.07 -7.47
N THR A 6 11.77 -9.81 -6.79
CA THR A 6 12.32 -10.77 -5.83
C THR A 6 11.41 -10.88 -4.60
N PRO A 7 11.40 -12.02 -3.89
CA PRO A 7 10.59 -12.14 -2.67
C PRO A 7 10.90 -11.10 -1.59
N ALA A 8 12.15 -10.61 -1.51
CA ALA A 8 12.55 -9.57 -0.57
C ALA A 8 11.99 -8.20 -0.95
N GLU A 9 12.06 -7.82 -2.23
CA GLU A 9 11.46 -6.60 -2.76
C GLU A 9 9.95 -6.56 -2.53
N VAL A 10 9.26 -7.68 -2.81
CA VAL A 10 7.80 -7.80 -2.57
C VAL A 10 7.47 -7.60 -1.09
N ARG A 11 8.21 -8.27 -0.20
CA ARG A 11 7.96 -8.20 1.24
C ARG A 11 8.08 -6.77 1.76
N ASN A 12 9.18 -6.10 1.41
CA ASN A 12 9.44 -4.74 1.87
C ASN A 12 8.42 -3.74 1.31
N ALA A 13 8.07 -3.88 0.02
CA ALA A 13 7.05 -3.06 -0.60
C ALA A 13 5.69 -3.27 0.08
N VAL A 14 5.26 -4.52 0.26
CA VAL A 14 3.97 -4.84 0.88
C VAL A 14 3.94 -4.39 2.34
N GLU A 15 5.01 -4.56 3.11
CA GLU A 15 5.07 -4.10 4.50
C GLU A 15 4.90 -2.58 4.62
N LEU A 16 5.58 -1.82 3.75
CA LEU A 16 5.41 -0.37 3.67
C LEU A 16 3.99 0.00 3.24
N LEU A 17 3.52 -0.51 2.11
CA LEU A 17 2.25 -0.16 1.47
C LEU A 17 1.04 -0.61 2.29
N ALA A 18 1.17 -1.67 3.09
CA ALA A 18 0.13 -2.18 3.96
C ALA A 18 0.13 -1.55 5.37
N SER A 19 1.06 -0.64 5.65
CA SER A 19 1.08 0.11 6.90
C SER A 19 -0.19 0.92 7.07
N ARG A 20 -0.90 0.72 8.19
CA ARG A 20 -2.15 1.45 8.51
C ARG A 20 -1.94 2.96 8.43
N SER A 21 -0.85 3.46 8.99
CA SER A 21 -0.58 4.90 9.04
C SER A 21 -0.33 5.49 7.65
N LEU A 22 0.32 4.73 6.76
CA LEU A 22 0.53 5.16 5.38
C LEU A 22 -0.78 5.15 4.59
N ILE A 23 -1.54 4.05 4.65
CA ILE A 23 -2.85 3.95 3.99
C ILE A 23 -3.73 5.12 4.42
N ARG A 24 -3.85 5.35 5.74
CA ARG A 24 -4.71 6.41 6.26
C ARG A 24 -4.24 7.78 5.78
N LEU A 25 -2.93 8.08 5.84
CA LEU A 25 -2.38 9.35 5.36
C LEU A 25 -2.68 9.59 3.89
N ILE A 26 -2.40 8.62 3.01
CA ILE A 26 -2.58 8.77 1.56
C ILE A 26 -4.07 8.97 1.24
N THR A 27 -4.95 8.13 1.79
CA THR A 27 -6.40 8.26 1.54
C THR A 27 -7.00 9.54 2.09
N GLU A 28 -6.50 10.04 3.23
CA GLU A 28 -7.00 11.29 3.79
C GLU A 28 -6.68 12.48 2.90
N ILE A 29 -5.49 12.51 2.31
CA ILE A 29 -5.10 13.56 1.36
C ILE A 29 -5.84 13.39 0.02
N ASP A 30 -6.07 12.16 -0.43
CA ASP A 30 -6.86 11.89 -1.64
C ASP A 30 -8.30 12.38 -1.51
N ASP A 31 -8.97 12.04 -0.39
CA ASP A 31 -10.37 12.35 -0.16
C ASP A 31 -10.61 13.84 0.11
N ASN A 32 -9.70 14.52 0.81
CA ASN A 32 -9.91 15.88 1.34
C ASN A 32 -8.93 16.93 0.80
N GLY A 33 -7.97 16.52 -0.03
CA GLY A 33 -6.90 17.37 -0.51
C GLY A 33 -5.78 17.57 0.53
N ALA A 34 -4.90 18.52 0.22
CA ALA A 34 -3.69 18.77 0.99
C ALA A 34 -3.96 19.09 2.47
N ILE A 35 -3.13 18.52 3.36
CA ILE A 35 -3.27 18.69 4.80
C ILE A 35 -2.22 19.70 5.31
N PRO A 36 -2.63 20.83 5.91
CA PRO A 36 -1.70 21.76 6.53
C PRO A 36 -0.90 21.08 7.65
N HIS A 37 0.41 21.30 7.72
CA HIS A 37 1.29 20.67 8.72
C HIS A 37 0.79 20.81 10.17
N ARG A 38 0.23 21.98 10.52
CA ARG A 38 -0.31 22.25 11.87
C ARG A 38 -1.62 21.53 12.17
N ARG A 39 -2.33 21.05 11.13
CA ARG A 39 -3.62 20.35 11.26
C ARG A 39 -3.50 18.84 11.18
N LEU A 40 -2.34 18.30 10.79
CA LEU A 40 -2.15 16.86 10.56
C LEU A 40 -2.63 15.98 11.72
N ALA A 41 -2.28 16.32 12.96
CA ALA A 41 -2.71 15.57 14.14
C ALA A 41 -4.22 15.70 14.43
N GLY A 42 -4.84 16.83 14.07
CA GLY A 42 -6.27 17.03 14.22
C GLY A 42 -7.09 16.35 13.11
N THR A 43 -6.54 16.23 11.90
CA THR A 43 -7.16 15.53 10.77
C THR A 43 -7.13 14.02 10.94
N LEU A 44 -6.06 13.49 11.54
CA LEU A 44 -5.84 12.05 11.72
C LEU A 44 -5.77 11.68 13.21
N PRO A 45 -6.86 11.84 13.97
CA PRO A 45 -6.86 11.68 15.42
C PRO A 45 -6.70 10.22 15.87
N ASP A 46 -6.92 9.25 14.97
CA ASP A 46 -6.74 7.83 15.25
C ASP A 46 -5.26 7.38 15.20
N LEU A 47 -4.35 8.27 14.78
CA LEU A 47 -2.92 8.02 14.72
C LEU A 47 -2.16 8.85 15.76
N SER A 48 -1.21 8.23 16.46
CA SER A 48 -0.32 8.95 17.35
C SER A 48 0.61 9.91 16.59
N ALA A 49 1.10 10.96 17.26
CA ALA A 49 2.04 11.91 16.66
C ALA A 49 3.31 11.24 16.10
N HIS A 50 3.77 10.15 16.73
CA HIS A 50 4.91 9.37 16.23
C HIS A 50 4.56 8.63 14.93
N GLN A 51 3.39 7.97 14.88
CA GLN A 51 2.91 7.29 13.67
C GLN A 51 2.73 8.25 12.50
N LEU A 52 2.15 9.44 12.75
CA LEU A 52 1.98 10.48 11.73
C LEU A 52 3.32 10.97 11.20
N ARG A 53 4.28 11.23 12.09
CA ARG A 53 5.61 11.67 11.69
C ARG A 53 6.30 10.63 10.81
N ARG A 54 6.32 9.36 11.26
CA ARG A 54 6.93 8.25 10.51
C ARG A 54 6.25 8.02 9.16
N ALA A 55 4.92 8.06 9.11
CA ALA A 55 4.18 7.91 7.86
C ALA A 55 4.47 9.04 6.88
N ALA A 56 4.47 10.29 7.36
CA ALA A 56 4.78 11.46 6.52
C ALA A 56 6.25 11.48 6.07
N GLU A 57 7.19 11.05 6.91
CA GLU A 57 8.61 10.88 6.54
C GLU A 57 8.77 9.80 5.46
N ALA A 58 8.19 8.62 5.66
CA ALA A 58 8.24 7.53 4.69
C ALA A 58 7.58 7.94 3.35
N ALA A 59 6.39 8.54 3.41
CA ALA A 59 5.70 9.00 2.21
C ALA A 59 6.51 10.03 1.42
N ARG A 60 7.21 10.96 2.09
CA ARG A 60 8.13 11.90 1.42
C ARG A 60 9.36 11.19 0.85
N ALA A 61 9.99 10.30 1.61
CA ALA A 61 11.19 9.58 1.19
C ALA A 61 10.95 8.75 -0.07
N HIS A 62 9.74 8.22 -0.23
CA HIS A 62 9.35 7.46 -1.41
C HIS A 62 8.65 8.29 -2.50
N GLY A 63 8.57 9.62 -2.34
CA GLY A 63 8.00 10.51 -3.34
C GLY A 63 6.48 10.40 -3.51
N LEU A 64 5.77 9.88 -2.52
CA LEU A 64 4.30 9.75 -2.52
C LEU A 64 3.59 11.05 -2.17
N VAL A 65 4.25 11.88 -1.38
CA VAL A 65 3.75 13.19 -0.96
C VAL A 65 4.85 14.23 -1.07
N ARG A 66 4.46 15.48 -1.24
CA ARG A 66 5.35 16.64 -1.18
C ARG A 66 4.76 17.73 -0.29
N THR A 67 5.61 18.64 0.19
CA THR A 67 5.16 19.84 0.89
C THR A 67 5.00 20.97 -0.10
N ALA A 68 3.77 21.41 -0.33
CA ALA A 68 3.45 22.60 -1.10
C ALA A 68 3.42 23.85 -0.20
N PRO A 69 4.12 24.94 -0.58
CA PRO A 69 4.04 26.21 0.13
C PRO A 69 2.60 26.70 0.26
N GLY A 70 2.19 27.09 1.46
CA GLY A 70 0.85 27.61 1.74
C GLY A 70 -0.24 26.55 1.93
N THR A 71 -0.10 25.35 1.36
CA THR A 71 -1.12 24.30 1.42
C THR A 71 -0.78 23.18 2.41
N GLY A 72 0.50 22.81 2.53
CA GLY A 72 0.95 21.72 3.40
C GLY A 72 1.29 20.46 2.63
N LEU A 73 0.95 19.30 3.18
CA LEU A 73 1.27 17.99 2.62
C LEU A 73 0.25 17.60 1.55
N GLU A 74 0.70 17.37 0.31
CA GLU A 74 -0.15 16.97 -0.81
C GLU A 74 0.38 15.72 -1.53
N LEU A 75 -0.50 15.00 -2.21
CA LEU A 75 -0.11 13.83 -3.01
C LEU A 75 0.72 14.27 -4.22
N THR A 76 1.69 13.44 -4.59
CA THR A 76 2.28 13.46 -5.93
C THR A 76 1.42 12.65 -6.89
N GLU A 77 1.81 12.58 -8.17
CA GLU A 77 1.18 11.68 -9.14
C GLU A 77 1.24 10.22 -8.66
N SER A 78 2.42 9.74 -8.29
CA SER A 78 2.61 8.39 -7.72
C SER A 78 1.77 8.16 -6.44
N GLY A 79 1.65 9.17 -5.58
CA GLY A 79 0.77 9.10 -4.41
C GLY A 79 -0.71 8.99 -4.75
N SER A 80 -1.15 9.67 -5.80
CA SER A 80 -2.54 9.61 -6.30
C SER A 80 -2.83 8.25 -6.94
N GLU A 81 -1.92 7.72 -7.75
CA GLU A 81 -2.02 6.36 -8.30
C GLU A 81 -2.05 5.28 -7.20
N LEU A 82 -1.34 5.51 -6.08
CA LEU A 82 -1.39 4.63 -4.91
C LEU A 82 -2.77 4.68 -4.23
N ALA A 83 -3.39 5.87 -4.15
CA ALA A 83 -4.75 6.01 -3.63
C ALA A 83 -5.78 5.24 -4.50
N ASP A 84 -5.66 5.34 -5.82
CA ASP A 84 -6.48 4.56 -6.77
C ASP A 84 -6.32 3.04 -6.60
N LEU A 85 -5.09 2.58 -6.34
CA LEU A 85 -4.81 1.20 -6.01
C LEU A 85 -5.50 0.79 -4.70
N TYR A 86 -5.41 1.61 -3.65
CA TYR A 86 -6.08 1.36 -2.37
C TYR A 86 -7.59 1.29 -2.50
N ASP A 87 -8.23 2.22 -3.21
CA ASP A 87 -9.66 2.17 -3.47
C ASP A 87 -10.05 0.93 -4.29
N THR A 88 -9.26 0.57 -5.30
CA THR A 88 -9.50 -0.65 -6.09
C THR A 88 -9.41 -1.90 -5.23
N ALA A 89 -8.40 -2.01 -4.35
CA ALA A 89 -8.26 -3.11 -3.40
C ALA A 89 -9.43 -3.16 -2.40
N ALA A 90 -9.80 -2.03 -1.80
CA ALA A 90 -10.91 -1.96 -0.86
C ALA A 90 -12.26 -2.26 -1.51
N ARG A 91 -12.46 -1.87 -2.77
CA ARG A 91 -13.66 -2.19 -3.56
C ARG A 91 -13.75 -3.69 -3.84
N TRP A 92 -12.65 -4.34 -4.23
CA TRP A 92 -12.60 -5.79 -4.37
C TRP A 92 -12.94 -6.49 -3.04
N ALA A 93 -12.29 -6.07 -1.95
CA ALA A 93 -12.51 -6.64 -0.63
C ALA A 93 -13.97 -6.52 -0.16
N ARG A 94 -14.61 -5.36 -0.40
CA ARG A 94 -16.04 -5.14 -0.10
C ARG A 94 -16.94 -6.07 -0.92
N ARG A 95 -16.70 -6.18 -2.23
CA ARG A 95 -17.50 -7.03 -3.13
C ARG A 95 -17.49 -8.50 -2.72
N HIS A 96 -16.35 -8.99 -2.24
CA HIS A 96 -16.15 -10.40 -1.88
C HIS A 96 -16.18 -10.65 -0.37
N ALA A 97 -16.66 -9.68 0.43
CA ALA A 97 -16.76 -9.76 1.90
C ALA A 97 -15.46 -10.22 2.59
N PHE A 98 -14.31 -9.79 2.04
CA PHE A 98 -12.98 -10.19 2.49
C PHE A 98 -12.30 -9.08 3.32
N PRO A 99 -11.49 -9.42 4.34
CA PRO A 99 -11.37 -10.75 4.96
C PRO A 99 -12.66 -11.17 5.71
N THR A 100 -13.45 -10.18 6.10
CA THR A 100 -14.75 -10.31 6.74
C THR A 100 -15.71 -9.27 6.15
N PRO A 101 -17.04 -9.45 6.29
CA PRO A 101 -18.01 -8.49 5.80
C PRO A 101 -17.85 -7.09 6.41
N VAL A 102 -17.45 -7.01 7.69
CA VAL A 102 -17.27 -5.76 8.44
C VAL A 102 -15.81 -5.65 8.88
N CYS A 103 -15.11 -4.68 8.30
CA CYS A 103 -13.74 -4.33 8.64
C CYS A 103 -13.40 -2.93 8.11
N GLU A 104 -12.46 -2.27 8.78
CA GLU A 104 -11.96 -0.95 8.42
C GLU A 104 -11.31 -0.94 7.04
N PHE A 105 -11.35 0.23 6.38
CA PHE A 105 -10.76 0.42 5.06
C PHE A 105 -9.28 -0.05 5.01
N SER A 106 -8.46 0.42 5.95
CA SER A 106 -7.03 0.07 5.98
C SER A 106 -6.80 -1.43 6.18
N SER A 107 -7.65 -2.10 6.95
CA SER A 107 -7.59 -3.55 7.12
C SER A 107 -7.91 -4.27 5.81
N ARG A 108 -8.95 -3.85 5.08
CA ARG A 108 -9.27 -4.42 3.76
C ARG A 108 -8.10 -4.32 2.79
N VAL A 109 -7.55 -3.11 2.67
CA VAL A 109 -6.40 -2.85 1.79
C VAL A 109 -5.23 -3.76 2.15
N ARG A 110 -4.82 -3.77 3.43
CA ARG A 110 -3.73 -4.64 3.91
C ARG A 110 -3.95 -6.10 3.55
N HIS A 111 -5.13 -6.64 3.84
CA HIS A 111 -5.41 -8.05 3.57
C HIS A 111 -5.40 -8.37 2.07
N VAL A 112 -5.81 -7.45 1.20
CA VAL A 112 -5.71 -7.64 -0.25
C VAL A 112 -4.25 -7.57 -0.71
N LEU A 113 -3.43 -6.65 -0.18
CA LEU A 113 -2.01 -6.58 -0.51
C LEU A 113 -1.27 -7.85 -0.07
N ASP A 114 -1.54 -8.34 1.14
CA ASP A 114 -0.99 -9.60 1.67
C ASP A 114 -1.39 -10.80 0.78
N LEU A 115 -2.63 -10.79 0.28
CA LEU A 115 -3.14 -11.80 -0.64
C LEU A 115 -2.47 -11.76 -2.02
N LEU A 116 -2.13 -10.56 -2.51
CA LEU A 116 -1.46 -10.37 -3.79
C LEU A 116 0.03 -10.67 -3.73
N ALA A 117 0.68 -10.47 -2.58
CA ALA A 117 2.13 -10.55 -2.40
C ALA A 117 2.77 -11.82 -3.03
N PRO A 118 2.28 -13.05 -2.78
CA PRO A 118 2.91 -14.25 -3.35
C PRO A 118 2.91 -14.25 -4.89
N SER A 119 1.91 -13.60 -5.50
CA SER A 119 1.73 -13.56 -6.94
C SER A 119 2.64 -12.56 -7.65
N LEU A 120 3.32 -11.69 -6.90
CA LEU A 120 4.26 -10.68 -7.42
C LEU A 120 5.69 -11.19 -7.48
N ALA A 121 6.01 -12.21 -6.68
CA ALA A 121 7.33 -12.78 -6.59
C ALA A 121 7.59 -13.75 -7.75
N THR A 122 8.83 -13.77 -8.23
CA THR A 122 9.32 -14.65 -9.30
C THR A 122 9.35 -16.16 -8.97
N GLU A 123 9.00 -16.58 -7.74
CA GLU A 123 9.40 -17.85 -7.08
C GLU A 123 10.13 -18.90 -7.96
N ARG A 124 11.39 -19.19 -7.61
CA ARG A 124 11.88 -20.56 -7.77
C ARG A 124 10.93 -21.44 -6.95
N ALA A 125 10.16 -22.25 -7.66
CA ALA A 125 9.29 -23.27 -7.11
C ALA A 125 10.06 -24.09 -6.07
N ASP A 126 9.75 -23.90 -4.79
CA ASP A 126 9.93 -24.91 -3.75
C ASP A 126 9.04 -24.55 -2.55
N GLY A 127 7.77 -24.96 -2.66
CA GLY A 127 7.02 -25.45 -1.50
C GLY A 127 6.46 -24.45 -0.47
N LEU A 128 6.40 -23.15 -0.74
CA LEU A 128 5.69 -22.25 0.19
C LEU A 128 4.18 -22.49 0.12
N PRO A 129 3.51 -22.78 1.24
CA PRO A 129 2.06 -23.00 1.23
C PRO A 129 1.35 -21.70 0.85
N ARG A 130 0.57 -21.75 -0.24
CA ARG A 130 -0.41 -20.71 -0.60
C ARG A 130 -1.13 -20.23 0.67
N PRO A 131 -1.21 -18.91 0.95
CA PRO A 131 -1.82 -18.41 2.17
C PRO A 131 -3.19 -19.06 2.39
N SER A 132 -3.47 -19.50 3.62
CA SER A 132 -4.74 -20.16 3.97
C SER A 132 -5.97 -19.39 3.49
N ALA A 133 -5.91 -18.05 3.52
CA ALA A 133 -6.94 -17.16 3.01
C ALA A 133 -7.19 -17.32 1.49
N ALA A 134 -6.15 -17.55 0.68
CA ALA A 134 -6.27 -17.73 -0.76
C ALA A 134 -6.82 -19.12 -1.16
N ARG A 135 -6.91 -20.06 -0.22
CA ARG A 135 -7.57 -21.37 -0.42
C ARG A 135 -9.08 -21.33 -0.14
N LEU A 136 -9.57 -20.23 0.44
CA LEU A 136 -10.97 -20.05 0.83
C LEU A 136 -11.74 -19.12 -0.13
N LEU A 137 -11.07 -18.53 -1.13
CA LEU A 137 -11.71 -17.67 -2.12
C LEU A 137 -12.44 -18.52 -3.16
N SER A 138 -13.63 -18.07 -3.55
CA SER A 138 -14.30 -18.59 -4.75
C SER A 138 -13.49 -18.26 -6.02
N ASP A 139 -13.62 -19.06 -7.07
CA ASP A 139 -12.99 -18.82 -8.38
C ASP A 139 -13.29 -17.43 -8.94
N GLU A 140 -14.52 -16.93 -8.75
CA GLU A 140 -14.91 -15.57 -9.16
C GLU A 140 -14.11 -14.49 -8.44
N ALA A 141 -13.95 -14.63 -7.12
CA ALA A 141 -13.15 -13.71 -6.31
C ALA A 141 -11.67 -13.73 -6.73
N GLU A 142 -11.12 -14.91 -7.03
CA GLU A 142 -9.76 -15.04 -7.54
C GLU A 142 -9.60 -14.39 -8.92
N ALA A 143 -10.55 -14.60 -9.85
CA ALA A 143 -10.54 -13.95 -11.15
C ALA A 143 -10.62 -12.41 -11.03
N ALA A 144 -11.40 -11.91 -10.07
CA ALA A 144 -11.54 -10.47 -9.84
C ALA A 144 -10.26 -9.82 -9.26
N LEU A 145 -9.30 -10.59 -8.73
CA LEU A 145 -8.01 -10.06 -8.24
C LEU A 145 -7.07 -9.62 -9.36
N VAL A 146 -7.34 -9.99 -10.62
CA VAL A 146 -6.51 -9.60 -11.76
C VAL A 146 -6.33 -8.09 -11.83
N ARG A 147 -7.41 -7.32 -11.61
CA ARG A 147 -7.35 -5.85 -11.66
C ARG A 147 -6.45 -5.23 -10.59
N PRO A 148 -6.66 -5.45 -9.27
CA PRO A 148 -5.76 -4.89 -8.26
C PRO A 148 -4.34 -5.43 -8.39
N ARG A 149 -4.14 -6.67 -8.87
CA ARG A 149 -2.80 -7.22 -9.16
C ARG A 149 -2.10 -6.45 -10.27
N THR A 150 -2.78 -6.21 -11.40
CA THR A 150 -2.19 -5.47 -12.53
C THR A 150 -1.81 -4.05 -12.13
N LEU A 151 -2.67 -3.35 -11.38
CA LEU A 151 -2.38 -2.00 -10.87
C LEU A 151 -1.16 -2.01 -9.94
N LEU A 152 -1.08 -2.96 -9.00
CA LEU A 152 0.06 -3.06 -8.10
C LEU A 152 1.37 -3.34 -8.85
N ILE A 153 1.37 -4.22 -9.86
CA ILE A 153 2.56 -4.49 -10.69
C ILE A 153 2.99 -3.23 -11.45
N GLN A 154 2.04 -2.55 -12.10
CA GLN A 154 2.32 -1.32 -12.85
C GLN A 154 2.88 -0.22 -11.94
N TRP A 155 2.24 -0.03 -10.78
CA TRP A 155 2.66 0.97 -9.82
C TRP A 155 4.05 0.67 -9.24
N LEU A 156 4.34 -0.58 -8.87
CA LEU A 156 5.67 -0.97 -8.38
C LEU A 156 6.74 -0.82 -9.47
N ALA A 157 6.42 -1.11 -10.73
CA ALA A 157 7.35 -0.92 -11.84
C ALA A 157 7.68 0.56 -12.09
N GLY A 158 6.71 1.47 -11.86
CA GLY A 158 6.90 2.92 -11.92
C GLY A 158 7.58 3.51 -10.68
N ASN A 159 7.65 2.77 -9.58
CA ASN A 159 8.17 3.24 -8.29
C ASN A 159 9.30 2.35 -7.73
N PRO A 160 10.44 2.21 -8.43
CA PRO A 160 11.52 1.30 -8.04
C PRO A 160 12.15 1.64 -6.68
N GLN A 161 12.02 2.87 -6.19
CA GLN A 161 12.46 3.29 -4.85
C GLN A 161 11.67 2.62 -3.70
N ILE A 162 10.50 2.05 -3.98
CA ILE A 162 9.69 1.32 -3.00
C ILE A 162 10.22 -0.09 -2.77
N THR A 163 10.72 -0.73 -3.85
CA THR A 163 11.22 -2.10 -3.80
C THR A 163 12.68 -2.18 -3.38
N ARG A 164 13.46 -1.11 -3.60
CA ARG A 164 14.87 -1.05 -3.20
C ARG A 164 15.02 -1.19 -1.69
N VAL A 165 15.71 -2.25 -1.28
CA VAL A 165 16.19 -2.42 0.09
C VAL A 165 17.23 -1.32 0.34
N SER A 166 16.94 -0.35 1.19
CA SER A 166 18.01 0.45 1.77
C SER A 166 18.84 -0.48 2.64
N GLU A 167 20.04 -0.84 2.19
CA GLU A 167 21.04 -1.39 3.10
C GLU A 167 21.26 -0.35 4.22
N PRO A 168 21.22 -0.75 5.50
CA PRO A 168 21.57 0.17 6.57
C PRO A 168 23.02 0.61 6.36
N GLU A 169 23.22 1.92 6.18
CA GLU A 169 24.53 2.55 6.13
C GLU A 169 25.32 2.11 7.39
N PRO A 170 26.49 1.47 7.27
CA PRO A 170 27.26 1.08 8.44
C PRO A 170 27.72 2.37 9.12
N ALA A 171 27.31 2.56 10.37
CA ALA A 171 27.83 3.62 11.21
C ALA A 171 29.37 3.48 11.29
N ALA A 172 30.07 4.46 10.72
CA ALA A 172 31.51 4.63 10.82
C ALA A 172 31.86 5.51 12.03
#